data_AF-A0A2N1MT18-F1
#
_entry.id   AF-A0A2N1MT18-F1
#
_cell.length_a   1.000
_cell.length_b   1.000
_cell.length_c   1.000
_cell.angle_alpha   90.00
_cell.angle_beta   90.00
_cell.angle_gamma   90.00
#
_symmetry.space_group_name_H-M   'P 1'
#
loop_
_entity.id
_entity.type
_entity.pdbx_description
1 polymer ?
#
loop_
_entity_poly.entity_id
_entity_poly.type
_entity_poly.pdbx_seq_one_letter_code
_entity_poly.pdbx_strand_id
1 'polypeptide(L)'
;MDRAKKVVNEKNERILLEMTKQPGNDTCADCGVKGPRWASHNLGVFLCIRCGGLHRKMGTHISKVKSISLDSWTPEQIENMRQWGNLKANAKWNPHSELHPVPVNASDSEMERYIRNKYERQIYRDHPDKV
;
A
#
# COMPACT_ATOMS: atom_id res chain seq x y z
N MET A 1 29.94 -4.54 11.08
CA MET A 1 28.65 -3.80 11.10
C MET A 1 27.65 -4.32 10.06
N ASP A 2 28.10 -4.82 8.90
CA ASP A 2 27.18 -5.28 7.84
C ASP A 2 26.40 -6.55 8.13
N ARG A 3 26.97 -7.50 8.87
CA ARG A 3 26.28 -8.76 9.20
C ARG A 3 25.02 -8.54 10.04
N ALA A 4 25.07 -7.63 11.02
CA ALA A 4 23.91 -7.33 11.88
C ALA A 4 22.78 -6.65 11.07
N LYS A 5 23.11 -5.70 10.21
CA LYS A 5 22.14 -5.06 9.31
C LYS A 5 21.50 -6.08 8.35
N LYS A 6 22.29 -6.99 7.80
CA LYS A 6 21.79 -8.07 6.92
C LYS A 6 20.78 -8.98 7.65
N VAL A 7 21.10 -9.42 8.86
CA VAL A 7 20.21 -10.27 9.68
C VAL A 7 18.88 -9.56 9.99
N VAL A 8 18.93 -8.27 10.31
CA VAL A 8 17.70 -7.47 10.55
C VAL A 8 16.87 -7.34 9.29
N ASN A 9 17.48 -7.06 8.14
CA ASN A 9 16.78 -6.97 6.87
C ASN A 9 16.11 -8.30 6.48
N GLU A 10 16.82 -9.43 6.58
CA GLU A 10 16.25 -10.76 6.32
C GLU A 10 15.10 -11.09 7.28
N LYS A 11 15.20 -10.70 8.55
CA LYS A 11 14.11 -10.86 9.53
C LYS A 11 12.88 -10.04 9.13
N ASN A 12 13.07 -8.77 8.78
CA ASN A 12 11.98 -7.87 8.40
C ASN A 12 11.32 -8.30 7.08
N GLU A 13 12.12 -8.73 6.10
CA GLU A 13 11.62 -9.32 4.85
C GLU A 13 10.73 -10.52 5.14
N ARG A 14 11.19 -11.49 5.95
CA ARG A 14 10.37 -12.65 6.34
C ARG A 14 9.04 -12.23 6.97
N ILE A 15 9.06 -11.27 7.89
CA ILE A 15 7.85 -10.75 8.53
C ILE A 15 6.87 -10.19 7.50
N LEU A 16 7.36 -9.33 6.60
CA LEU A 16 6.51 -8.69 5.58
C LEU A 16 5.97 -9.71 4.58
N LEU A 17 6.78 -10.70 4.17
CA LEU A 17 6.33 -11.79 3.31
C LEU A 17 5.23 -12.62 3.98
N GLU A 18 5.31 -12.92 5.28
CA GLU A 18 4.20 -13.58 5.98
C GLU A 18 2.95 -12.70 6.02
N MET A 19 3.09 -11.38 6.15
CA MET A 19 1.94 -10.46 6.12
C MET A 19 1.25 -10.44 4.75
N THR A 20 1.98 -10.62 3.64
CA THR A 20 1.38 -10.75 2.29
C THR A 20 0.57 -12.02 2.09
N LYS A 21 0.61 -12.98 3.02
CA LYS A 21 -0.25 -14.18 2.98
C LYS A 21 -1.58 -13.99 3.70
N GLN A 22 -1.75 -12.87 4.42
CA GLN A 22 -2.98 -12.58 5.13
C GLN A 22 -4.08 -12.14 4.15
N PRO A 23 -5.37 -12.41 4.44
CA PRO A 23 -6.47 -12.01 3.58
C PRO A 23 -6.42 -10.53 3.19
N GLY A 24 -6.53 -10.25 1.89
CA GLY A 24 -6.51 -8.90 1.32
C GLY A 24 -5.11 -8.33 1.11
N ASN A 25 -4.10 -8.76 1.87
CA ASN A 25 -2.70 -8.40 1.64
C ASN A 25 -2.04 -9.25 0.53
N ASP A 26 -2.68 -10.34 0.13
CA ASP A 26 -2.27 -11.24 -0.96
C ASP A 26 -2.54 -10.65 -2.36
N THR A 27 -3.26 -9.54 -2.41
CA THR A 27 -3.53 -8.75 -3.63
C THR A 27 -3.12 -7.29 -3.43
N CYS A 28 -2.82 -6.60 -4.52
CA CYS A 28 -2.50 -5.17 -4.51
C CYS A 28 -3.70 -4.36 -4.01
N ALA A 29 -3.47 -3.44 -3.07
CA ALA A 29 -4.52 -2.62 -2.46
C ALA A 29 -5.32 -1.78 -3.46
N ASP A 30 -4.75 -1.47 -4.63
CA ASP A 30 -5.39 -0.60 -5.62
C ASP A 30 -5.89 -1.34 -6.85
N CYS A 31 -5.14 -2.33 -7.35
CA CYS A 31 -5.45 -3.00 -8.62
C CYS A 31 -5.90 -4.45 -8.47
N GLY A 32 -5.84 -5.02 -7.26
CA GLY A 32 -6.23 -6.40 -7.00
C GLY A 32 -5.30 -7.48 -7.57
N VAL A 33 -4.21 -7.12 -8.26
CA VAL A 33 -3.27 -8.14 -8.78
C VAL A 33 -2.60 -8.88 -7.63
N LYS A 34 -2.46 -10.20 -7.75
CA LYS A 34 -1.88 -11.06 -6.71
C LYS A 34 -0.39 -10.81 -6.50
N GLY A 35 0.08 -11.12 -5.30
CA GLY A 35 1.50 -11.15 -4.94
C GLY A 35 2.17 -9.77 -4.92
N PRO A 36 1.65 -8.80 -4.13
CA PRO A 36 2.31 -7.51 -3.98
C PRO A 36 3.73 -7.66 -3.41
N ARG A 37 4.68 -6.89 -3.94
CA ARG A 37 6.11 -6.92 -3.54
C ARG A 37 6.62 -5.57 -3.07
N TRP A 38 5.74 -4.58 -3.03
CA TRP A 38 5.98 -3.22 -2.57
C TRP A 38 4.94 -2.87 -1.51
N ALA A 39 5.20 -1.81 -0.75
CA ALA A 39 4.25 -1.30 0.23
C ALA A 39 4.43 0.20 0.43
N SER A 40 3.33 0.89 0.72
CA SER A 40 3.37 2.25 1.26
C SER A 40 3.32 2.16 2.79
N HIS A 41 4.46 2.39 3.44
CA HIS A 41 4.60 2.08 4.86
C HIS A 41 3.89 3.08 5.77
N ASN A 42 3.57 4.29 5.30
CA ASN A 42 2.80 5.28 6.07
C ASN A 42 1.29 5.10 5.88
N LEU A 43 0.86 4.62 4.70
CA LEU A 43 -0.55 4.31 4.43
C LEU A 43 -0.95 2.90 4.89
N GLY A 44 0.04 2.03 5.14
CA GLY A 44 -0.21 0.67 5.63
C GLY A 44 -0.72 -0.30 4.56
N VAL A 45 -0.36 -0.09 3.29
CA VAL A 45 -0.87 -0.88 2.15
C VAL A 45 0.24 -1.63 1.41
N PHE A 46 -0.08 -2.83 0.93
CA PHE A 46 0.73 -3.65 0.03
C PHE A 46 0.33 -3.42 -1.44
N LEU A 47 1.33 -3.24 -2.30
CA LEU A 47 1.21 -2.78 -3.67
C LEU A 47 1.99 -3.68 -4.64
N CYS A 48 1.46 -3.82 -5.85
CA CYS A 48 2.26 -4.32 -6.97
C CYS A 48 3.30 -3.27 -7.41
N ILE A 49 4.27 -3.67 -8.23
CA ILE A 49 5.32 -2.76 -8.72
C ILE A 49 4.74 -1.55 -9.46
N ARG A 50 3.69 -1.77 -10.28
CA ARG A 50 3.03 -0.73 -11.06
C ARG A 50 2.40 0.33 -10.15
N CYS A 51 1.51 -0.07 -9.24
CA CYS A 51 0.86 0.84 -8.30
C CYS A 51 1.88 1.48 -7.34
N GLY A 52 2.92 0.75 -6.93
CA GLY A 52 4.05 1.31 -6.19
C GLY A 52 4.71 2.48 -6.93
N GLY A 53 4.92 2.35 -8.24
CA GLY A 53 5.41 3.43 -9.10
C GLY A 53 4.46 4.64 -9.15
N LEU A 54 3.15 4.40 -9.29
CA LEU A 54 2.14 5.46 -9.29
C LEU A 54 2.06 6.18 -7.94
N HIS A 55 2.17 5.45 -6.83
CA HIS A 55 2.26 6.02 -5.49
C HIS A 55 3.48 6.94 -5.32
N ARG A 56 4.63 6.61 -5.92
CA ARG A 56 5.82 7.48 -5.88
C ARG A 56 5.57 8.84 -6.55
N LYS A 57 4.74 8.89 -7.60
CA LYS A 57 4.38 10.15 -8.29
C LYS A 57 3.53 11.10 -7.43
N MET A 58 2.87 10.62 -6.37
CA MET A 58 2.18 11.47 -5.40
C MET A 58 3.15 12.18 -4.43
N GLY A 59 4.40 11.72 -4.33
CA GLY A 59 5.40 12.29 -3.43
C GLY A 59 5.32 11.77 -1.99
N THR A 60 6.44 11.91 -1.27
CA THR A 60 6.67 11.31 0.06
C THR A 60 5.87 11.95 1.19
N HIS A 61 5.30 13.13 0.95
CA HIS A 61 4.36 13.79 1.86
C HIS A 61 2.98 13.08 1.88
N ILE A 62 2.65 12.31 0.84
CA ILE A 62 1.42 11.51 0.74
C ILE A 62 1.72 10.02 0.93
N SER A 63 2.66 9.46 0.16
CA SER A 63 2.94 8.02 0.15
C SER A 63 4.44 7.72 0.16
N LYS A 64 4.87 6.91 1.12
CA LYS A 64 6.26 6.50 1.32
C LYS A 64 6.43 5.03 0.95
N VAL A 65 6.85 4.80 -0.30
CA VAL A 65 6.90 3.46 -0.91
C VAL A 65 8.25 2.78 -0.70
N LYS A 66 8.21 1.52 -0.25
CA LYS A 66 9.37 0.62 -0.09
C LYS A 66 9.12 -0.75 -0.73
N SER A 67 10.17 -1.36 -1.24
CA SER A 67 10.21 -2.77 -1.61
C SER A 67 10.19 -3.62 -0.34
N ILE A 68 9.48 -4.75 -0.38
CA ILE A 68 9.46 -5.70 0.74
C ILE A 68 10.84 -6.31 0.98
N SER A 69 11.58 -6.63 -0.09
CA SER A 69 12.84 -7.37 -0.02
C SER A 69 14.10 -6.54 -0.31
N LEU A 70 13.97 -5.40 -1.00
CA LEU A 70 15.13 -4.60 -1.43
C LEU A 70 15.43 -3.41 -0.52
N ASP A 71 14.47 -2.96 0.28
CA ASP A 71 14.61 -1.80 1.16
C ASP A 71 14.80 -2.21 2.62
N SER A 72 15.52 -1.37 3.39
CA SER A 72 15.63 -1.56 4.85
C SER A 72 14.39 -1.02 5.54
N TRP A 73 13.88 -1.75 6.53
CA TRP A 73 12.67 -1.40 7.29
C TRP A 73 12.98 -1.12 8.75
N THR A 74 12.34 -0.10 9.33
CA THR A 74 12.41 0.16 10.78
C THR A 74 11.32 -0.62 11.51
N PRO A 75 11.49 -0.90 12.82
CA PRO A 75 10.45 -1.56 13.62
C PRO A 75 9.09 -0.83 13.58
N GLU A 76 9.09 0.50 13.65
CA GLU A 76 7.88 1.33 13.55
C GLU A 76 7.15 1.16 12.21
N GLN A 77 7.91 1.05 11.12
CA GLN A 77 7.31 0.83 9.80
C GLN A 77 6.67 -0.56 9.70
N ILE A 78 7.32 -1.58 10.25
CA ILE A 78 6.74 -2.93 10.35
C ILE A 78 5.46 -2.90 11.19
N GLU A 79 5.46 -2.20 12.33
CA GLU A 79 4.30 -2.10 13.20
C GLU A 79 3.12 -1.39 12.52
N ASN A 80 3.38 -0.29 11.80
CA ASN A 80 2.31 0.37 11.05
C ASN A 80 1.71 -0.55 9.97
N MET A 81 2.53 -1.38 9.31
CA MET A 81 2.00 -2.39 8.38
C MET A 81 1.10 -3.41 9.09
N ARG A 82 1.39 -3.79 10.35
CA ARG A 82 0.57 -4.73 11.14
C ARG A 82 -0.74 -4.10 11.59
N GLN A 83 -0.70 -2.84 11.99
CA GLN A 83 -1.86 -2.09 12.46
C GLN A 83 -2.91 -1.85 11.35
N TRP A 84 -2.46 -1.78 10.10
CA TRP A 84 -3.28 -1.51 8.93
C TRP A 84 -3.56 -2.76 8.11
N GLY A 85 -2.77 -3.01 7.07
CA GLY A 85 -3.10 -3.97 6.02
C GLY A 85 -4.17 -3.45 5.06
N ASN A 86 -4.29 -4.13 3.92
CA ASN A 86 -5.10 -3.69 2.78
C ASN A 86 -6.58 -3.64 3.08
N LEU A 87 -7.12 -4.59 3.85
CA LEU A 87 -8.56 -4.60 4.18
C LEU A 87 -8.95 -3.34 4.95
N LYS A 88 -8.23 -3.04 6.03
CA LYS A 88 -8.50 -1.87 6.88
C LYS A 88 -8.21 -0.56 6.15
N ALA A 89 -7.14 -0.52 5.36
CA ALA A 89 -6.83 0.65 4.54
C ALA A 89 -7.91 0.89 3.48
N ASN A 90 -8.37 -0.14 2.77
CA ASN A 90 -9.43 0.01 1.76
C ASN A 90 -10.76 0.41 2.40
N ALA A 91 -11.14 -0.18 3.54
CA ALA A 91 -12.33 0.25 4.29
C ALA A 91 -12.25 1.72 4.73
N LYS A 92 -11.06 2.25 5.00
CA LYS A 92 -10.88 3.68 5.31
C LYS A 92 -10.92 4.57 4.08
N TRP A 93 -10.22 4.18 3.01
CA TRP A 93 -9.95 5.06 1.87
C TRP A 93 -10.97 4.94 0.74
N ASN A 94 -11.72 3.84 0.69
CA ASN A 94 -12.80 3.57 -0.26
C ASN A 94 -13.81 2.57 0.37
N PRO A 95 -14.56 2.96 1.41
CA PRO A 95 -15.58 2.11 2.04
C PRO A 95 -16.67 1.66 1.07
N HIS A 96 -16.97 2.49 0.06
CA HIS A 96 -18.01 2.27 -0.95
C HIS A 96 -17.41 1.90 -2.31
N SER A 97 -16.68 0.79 -2.36
CA SER A 97 -15.96 0.34 -3.56
C SER A 97 -16.86 0.09 -4.77
N GLU A 98 -18.15 -0.15 -4.55
CA GLU A 98 -19.20 -0.28 -5.56
C GLU A 98 -19.49 1.04 -6.29
N LEU A 99 -19.35 2.19 -5.61
CA LEU A 99 -19.49 3.53 -6.19
C LEU A 99 -18.21 3.98 -6.89
N HIS A 100 -17.07 3.46 -6.45
CA HIS A 100 -15.74 3.80 -6.95
C HIS A 100 -14.95 2.53 -7.28
N PRO A 101 -15.37 1.76 -8.30
CA PRO A 101 -14.72 0.51 -8.64
C PRO A 101 -13.31 0.75 -9.20
N VAL A 102 -12.44 -0.24 -9.00
CA VAL A 102 -11.13 -0.27 -9.65
C VAL A 102 -11.33 -0.32 -11.16
N PRO A 103 -10.70 0.57 -11.96
CA PRO A 103 -10.89 0.55 -13.40
C PRO A 103 -10.30 -0.73 -14.01
N VAL A 104 -11.09 -1.40 -14.86
CA VAL A 104 -10.71 -2.64 -15.54
C VAL A 104 -9.78 -2.32 -16.72
N ASN A 105 -8.69 -3.07 -16.88
CA ASN A 105 -7.70 -2.88 -17.96
C ASN A 105 -7.16 -1.43 -18.06
N ALA A 106 -7.10 -0.74 -16.93
CA ALA A 106 -6.73 0.67 -16.85
C ALA A 106 -5.33 0.93 -17.42
N SER A 107 -5.20 1.97 -18.26
CA SER A 107 -3.92 2.59 -18.55
C SER A 107 -3.27 3.16 -17.28
N ASP A 108 -1.98 3.47 -17.33
CA ASP A 108 -1.26 4.08 -16.20
C ASP A 108 -1.86 5.42 -15.78
N SER A 109 -2.33 6.23 -16.74
CA SER A 109 -2.97 7.51 -16.46
C SER A 109 -4.31 7.35 -15.75
N GLU A 110 -5.14 6.39 -16.17
CA GLU A 110 -6.41 6.11 -15.51
C GLU A 110 -6.22 5.57 -14.11
N MET A 111 -5.26 4.66 -13.95
CA MET A 111 -4.94 4.09 -12.65
C MET A 111 -4.32 5.11 -11.70
N GLU A 112 -3.47 6.01 -12.22
CA GLU A 112 -2.91 7.12 -11.45
C GLU A 112 -4.02 8.05 -10.95
N ARG A 113 -4.98 8.39 -11.81
CA ARG A 113 -6.13 9.21 -11.43
C ARG A 113 -6.94 8.53 -10.32
N TYR A 114 -7.18 7.22 -10.43
CA TYR A 114 -7.88 6.45 -9.39
C TYR A 114 -7.14 6.49 -8.05
N ILE A 115 -5.82 6.24 -8.05
CA ILE A 115 -4.98 6.25 -6.85
C ILE A 115 -4.94 7.65 -6.21
N ARG A 116 -4.77 8.71 -7.00
CA ARG A 116 -4.79 10.10 -6.51
C ARG A 116 -6.14 10.47 -5.90
N ASN A 117 -7.24 10.08 -6.54
CA ASN A 117 -8.58 10.28 -5.98
C ASN A 117 -8.76 9.58 -4.62
N LYS A 118 -8.20 8.37 -4.48
CA LYS A 118 -8.26 7.58 -3.24
C LYS A 118 -7.44 8.18 -2.09
N TYR A 119 -6.18 8.56 -2.33
CA TYR A 119 -5.26 8.93 -1.24
C TYR A 119 -4.91 10.42 -1.15
N GLU A 120 -4.74 11.09 -2.29
CA GLU A 120 -4.35 12.51 -2.36
C GLU A 120 -5.57 13.42 -2.17
N ARG A 121 -6.61 13.22 -3.00
CA ARG A 121 -7.84 14.03 -2.95
C ARG A 121 -8.87 13.48 -1.98
N GLN A 122 -8.73 12.20 -1.61
CA GLN A 122 -9.57 11.54 -0.61
C GLN A 122 -11.07 11.62 -0.91
N ILE A 123 -11.45 11.54 -2.19
CA ILE A 123 -12.84 11.74 -2.60
C ILE A 123 -13.69 10.47 -2.45
N TYR A 124 -13.07 9.31 -2.24
CA TYR A 124 -13.77 8.02 -2.08
C TYR A 124 -14.05 7.66 -0.62
N ARG A 125 -13.42 8.36 0.35
CA ARG A 125 -13.65 8.13 1.77
C ARG A 125 -14.76 9.02 2.29
N ASP A 126 -15.39 8.57 3.36
CA ASP A 126 -16.37 9.37 4.07
C ASP A 126 -15.72 10.61 4.71
N HIS A 127 -16.45 11.71 4.63
CA HIS A 127 -16.15 12.97 5.30
C HIS A 127 -17.28 13.27 6.29
N PRO A 128 -17.15 12.82 7.56
CA PRO A 128 -18.21 13.02 8.56
C PRO A 128 -18.53 14.51 8.82
N ASP A 129 -17.64 15.42 8.40
CA ASP A 129 -17.77 16.87 8.62
C ASP A 129 -18.36 17.64 7.41
N LYS A 130 -18.92 16.94 6.41
CA LYS A 130 -19.53 17.56 5.20
C LYS A 130 -21.03 17.27 5.08
N VAL A 131 -21.76 17.39 6.18
CA VAL A 131 -23.24 17.50 6.20
C VAL A 131 -23.62 18.97 6.13
#